data_AF-A0AAD1W4Y0-F1
#
_entry.id   AF-A0AAD1W4Y0-F1
#
_cell.length_a   1.000
_cell.length_b   1.000
_cell.length_c   1.000
_cell.angle_alpha   90.00
_cell.angle_beta   90.00
_cell.angle_gamma   90.00
#
_symmetry.space_group_name_H-M   'P 1'
#
loop_
_entity.id
_entity.type
_entity.pdbx_description
1 polymer ?
#
loop_
_entity_poly.entity_id
_entity_poly.type
_entity_poly.pdbx_seq_one_letter_code
_entity_poly.pdbx_strand_id
1 'polypeptide(L)'
;MNYQKLHTEIVNTLNIPILSRPLRTVQINIPVKYLKALQSTLLKFGWQHKKPGVPWKRLSRTVRDGGLGFTDMREYQRATQLAKVIGCHAQAHTPQWVYLESSRLE
;
A
#
# COMPACT_ATOMS: atom_id res chain seq x y z
N MET A 1 1.21 13.83 -26.49
CA MET A 1 0.87 12.69 -25.60
C MET A 1 1.32 13.04 -24.19
N ASN A 2 0.39 13.21 -23.25
CA ASN A 2 0.67 13.85 -21.95
C ASN A 2 1.21 12.80 -20.95
N TYR A 3 2.53 12.81 -20.73
CA TYR A 3 3.25 11.85 -19.87
C TYR A 3 2.71 11.79 -18.43
N GLN A 4 2.18 12.89 -17.91
CA GLN A 4 1.54 12.96 -16.59
C GLN A 4 0.27 12.10 -16.53
N LYS A 5 -0.48 12.04 -17.64
CA LYS A 5 -1.75 11.31 -17.72
C LYS A 5 -1.52 9.80 -17.78
N LEU A 6 -0.56 9.37 -18.60
CA LEU A 6 -0.09 7.98 -18.71
C LEU A 6 0.50 7.47 -17.39
N HIS A 7 1.30 8.29 -16.70
CA HIS A 7 1.90 7.95 -15.41
C HIS A 7 0.84 7.76 -14.32
N THR A 8 -0.15 8.66 -14.26
CA THR A 8 -1.25 8.59 -13.27
C THR A 8 -2.15 7.38 -13.53
N GLU A 9 -2.44 7.04 -14.79
CA GLU A 9 -3.20 5.84 -15.14
C GLU A 9 -2.50 4.55 -14.75
N ILE A 10 -1.20 4.41 -15.05
CA ILE A 10 -0.42 3.20 -14.73
C ILE A 10 -0.32 3.00 -13.23
N VAL A 11 -0.08 4.09 -12.47
CA VAL A 11 -0.06 4.04 -11.01
C VAL A 11 -1.44 3.63 -10.48
N ASN A 12 -2.52 4.24 -10.93
CA ASN A 12 -3.87 3.94 -10.40
C ASN A 12 -4.36 2.54 -10.77
N THR A 13 -4.03 2.03 -11.96
CA THR A 13 -4.43 0.68 -12.41
C THR A 13 -3.64 -0.43 -11.72
N LEU A 14 -2.34 -0.25 -11.46
CA LEU A 14 -1.52 -1.23 -10.74
C LEU A 14 -1.72 -1.18 -9.22
N ASN A 15 -1.95 0.01 -8.65
CA ASN A 15 -1.86 0.24 -7.21
C ASN A 15 -3.10 -0.20 -6.41
N ILE A 16 -4.31 -0.25 -6.98
CA ILE A 16 -5.52 -0.21 -6.13
C ILE A 16 -6.27 -1.55 -5.96
N PRO A 17 -6.57 -2.38 -6.98
CA PRO A 17 -7.35 -3.62 -6.76
C PRO A 17 -6.52 -4.91 -6.78
N ILE A 18 -5.63 -5.07 -7.76
CA ILE A 18 -4.97 -6.36 -8.05
C ILE A 18 -3.89 -6.70 -7.02
N LEU A 19 -3.01 -5.75 -6.70
CA LEU A 19 -1.93 -5.97 -5.73
C LEU A 19 -2.45 -5.94 -4.30
N SER A 20 -3.47 -5.14 -4.04
CA SER A 20 -3.96 -4.89 -2.69
C SER A 20 -4.80 -6.03 -2.12
N ARG A 21 -5.58 -6.74 -2.97
CA ARG A 21 -6.46 -7.84 -2.54
C ARG A 21 -5.69 -9.00 -1.90
N PRO A 22 -4.67 -9.60 -2.53
CA PRO A 22 -3.91 -10.70 -1.91
C PRO A 22 -3.09 -10.25 -0.70
N LEU A 23 -2.53 -9.03 -0.72
CA LEU A 23 -1.78 -8.46 0.41
C LEU A 23 -2.67 -8.16 1.62
N ARG A 24 -3.93 -7.78 1.39
CA ARG A 24 -4.91 -7.54 2.46
C ARG A 24 -5.52 -8.82 3.00
N THR A 25 -5.79 -9.83 2.16
CA THR A 25 -6.52 -11.03 2.60
C THR A 25 -5.65 -11.98 3.42
N VAL A 26 -4.34 -11.98 3.19
CA VAL A 26 -3.44 -13.02 3.70
C VAL A 26 -2.49 -12.44 4.75
N GLN A 27 -2.66 -12.80 6.04
CA GLN A 27 -1.67 -12.54 7.11
C GLN A 27 -0.45 -13.48 7.01
N ILE A 28 -0.02 -13.86 5.81
CA ILE A 28 1.19 -14.67 5.64
C ILE A 28 2.37 -13.72 5.72
N ASN A 29 3.35 -14.12 6.52
CA ASN A 29 4.62 -13.44 6.58
C ASN A 29 5.33 -13.66 5.23
N ILE A 30 5.07 -12.78 4.26
CA ILE A 30 5.65 -12.91 2.93
C ILE A 30 7.17 -12.79 3.06
N PRO A 31 7.95 -13.80 2.62
CA PRO A 31 9.39 -13.73 2.76
C PRO A 31 9.93 -12.51 2.00
N VAL A 32 10.88 -11.80 2.62
CA VAL A 32 11.47 -10.56 2.07
C VAL A 32 12.01 -10.74 0.66
N LYS A 33 12.48 -11.94 0.31
CA LYS A 33 12.96 -12.28 -1.04
C LYS A 33 11.88 -12.08 -2.10
N TYR A 34 10.64 -12.49 -1.82
CA TYR A 34 9.52 -12.33 -2.76
C TYR A 34 9.10 -10.87 -2.91
N LEU A 35 9.07 -10.11 -1.81
CA LEU A 35 8.76 -8.68 -1.86
C LEU A 35 9.77 -7.91 -2.72
N LYS A 36 11.07 -8.19 -2.54
CA LYS A 36 12.12 -7.58 -3.37
C LYS A 36 11.99 -7.96 -4.84
N ALA A 37 11.66 -9.22 -5.13
CA ALA A 37 11.43 -9.68 -6.50
C ALA A 37 10.21 -8.97 -7.13
N LEU A 38 9.09 -8.87 -6.39
CA LEU A 38 7.88 -8.17 -6.82
C LEU A 38 8.16 -6.68 -7.09
N GLN A 39 8.87 -6.02 -6.18
CA GLN A 39 9.28 -4.62 -6.32
C GLN A 39 10.15 -4.41 -7.56
N SER A 40 11.13 -5.29 -7.78
CA SER A 40 11.96 -5.25 -8.99
C SER A 40 11.13 -5.45 -10.25
N THR A 41 10.15 -6.36 -10.25
CA THR A 41 9.28 -6.62 -11.40
C THR A 41 8.38 -5.43 -11.70
N LEU A 42 7.76 -4.82 -10.68
CA LEU A 42 6.95 -3.61 -10.87
C LEU A 42 7.78 -2.42 -11.37
N LEU A 43 9.02 -2.28 -10.88
CA LEU A 43 9.92 -1.24 -11.40
C LEU A 43 10.27 -1.51 -12.86
N LYS A 44 10.64 -2.74 -13.22
CA LYS A 44 10.88 -3.11 -14.63
C LYS A 44 9.64 -2.86 -15.49
N PHE A 45 8.45 -3.18 -14.99
CA PHE A 45 7.20 -2.95 -15.70
C PHE A 45 6.93 -1.45 -15.92
N GLY A 46 7.01 -0.63 -14.86
CA GLY A 46 6.77 0.81 -14.93
C GLY A 46 7.77 1.54 -15.85
N TRP A 47 8.99 1.03 -15.94
CA TRP A 47 10.01 1.55 -16.87
C TRP A 47 10.02 0.85 -18.23
N GLN A 48 9.05 -0.03 -18.54
CA GLN A 48 9.00 -0.79 -19.80
C GLN A 48 10.31 -1.52 -20.13
N HIS A 49 10.89 -2.19 -19.13
CA HIS A 49 12.20 -2.86 -19.20
C HIS A 49 13.39 -1.92 -19.46
N LYS A 50 13.19 -0.60 -19.49
CA LYS A 50 14.27 0.38 -19.58
C LYS A 50 14.93 0.60 -18.23
N LYS A 51 16.18 1.06 -18.27
CA LYS A 51 16.90 1.46 -17.06
C LYS A 51 16.17 2.67 -16.44
N PRO A 52 15.88 2.66 -15.12
CA PRO A 52 15.31 3.82 -14.47
C PRO A 52 16.22 5.03 -14.67
N GLY A 53 15.73 6.07 -15.32
CA GLY A 53 16.47 7.33 -15.48
C GLY A 53 16.60 8.11 -14.18
N VAL A 54 15.82 7.72 -13.16
CA VAL A 54 15.75 8.38 -11.87
C VAL A 54 16.25 7.42 -10.79
N PRO A 55 17.21 7.84 -9.94
CA PRO A 55 17.71 6.99 -8.86
C PRO A 55 16.62 6.71 -7.83
N TRP A 56 16.65 5.50 -7.26
CA TRP A 56 15.66 5.04 -6.27
C TRP A 56 15.46 6.04 -5.11
N LYS A 57 16.55 6.64 -4.61
CA LYS A 57 16.50 7.66 -3.53
C LYS A 57 15.61 8.86 -3.87
N ARG A 58 15.49 9.22 -5.16
CA ARG A 58 14.60 10.30 -5.62
C ARG A 58 13.16 9.79 -5.79
N LEU A 59 12.97 8.54 -6.20
CA LEU A 59 11.63 7.91 -6.31
C LEU A 59 10.98 7.70 -4.92
N SER A 60 11.79 7.35 -3.91
CA SER A 60 11.33 7.09 -2.54
C SER A 60 11.05 8.36 -1.73
N ARG A 61 11.35 9.55 -2.26
CA ARG A 61 10.97 10.81 -1.62
C ARG A 61 9.46 10.97 -1.62
N THR A 62 8.96 11.72 -0.64
CA THR A 62 7.53 12.05 -0.57
C THR A 62 7.12 12.86 -1.80
N VAL A 63 5.83 12.81 -2.15
CA VAL A 63 5.26 13.61 -3.25
C VAL A 63 5.50 15.10 -3.03
N ARG A 64 5.48 15.56 -1.76
CA ARG A 64 5.76 16.94 -1.36
C ARG A 64 7.19 17.37 -1.71
N ASP A 65 8.15 16.45 -1.71
CA ASP A 65 9.57 16.71 -2.02
C ASP A 65 9.91 16.42 -3.50
N GLY A 66 8.90 16.30 -4.37
CA GLY A 66 9.06 15.99 -5.78
C GLY A 66 9.45 14.53 -6.09
N GLY A 67 9.21 13.62 -5.14
CA GLY A 67 9.36 12.17 -5.34
C GLY A 67 8.05 11.50 -5.76
N LEU A 68 8.10 10.19 -5.98
CA LEU A 68 6.91 9.38 -6.31
C LEU A 68 6.22 8.79 -5.07
N GLY A 69 6.79 8.97 -3.88
CA GLY A 69 6.31 8.31 -2.66
C GLY A 69 6.47 6.79 -2.73
N PHE A 70 7.36 6.28 -3.58
CA PHE A 70 7.51 4.84 -3.77
C PHE A 70 8.14 4.24 -2.51
N THR A 71 7.27 3.71 -1.65
CA THR A 71 7.68 3.15 -0.37
C THR A 71 8.22 1.75 -0.59
N ASP A 72 9.17 1.33 0.24
CA ASP A 72 9.62 -0.07 0.26
C ASP A 72 8.41 -1.00 0.47
N MET A 73 8.30 -2.06 -0.33
CA MET A 73 7.19 -3.01 -0.22
C MET A 73 7.11 -3.66 1.17
N ARG A 74 8.23 -3.74 1.89
CA ARG A 74 8.27 -4.21 3.28
C ARG A 74 7.47 -3.29 4.19
N GLU A 75 7.65 -1.98 4.06
CA GLU A 75 6.92 -1.00 4.85
C GLU A 75 5.45 -0.96 4.45
N TYR A 76 5.14 -1.11 3.16
CA TYR A 76 3.77 -1.24 2.68
C TYR A 76 3.05 -2.46 3.28
N GLN A 77 3.73 -3.62 3.35
CA GLN A 77 3.19 -4.81 3.99
C GLN A 77 2.95 -4.59 5.48
N ARG A 78 3.91 -3.99 6.20
CA ARG A 78 3.75 -3.66 7.63
C ARG A 78 2.57 -2.72 7.87
N ALA A 79 2.45 -1.66 7.08
CA ALA A 79 1.34 -0.72 7.17
C ALA A 79 0.00 -1.42 6.90
N THR A 80 -0.05 -2.32 5.92
CA THR A 80 -1.26 -3.10 5.59
C THR A 80 -1.63 -4.06 6.72
N GLN A 81 -0.65 -4.75 7.31
CA GLN A 81 -0.84 -5.62 8.46
C GLN A 81 -1.37 -4.83 9.67
N LEU A 82 -0.75 -3.68 9.97
CA LEU A 82 -1.17 -2.81 11.07
C LEU A 82 -2.60 -2.28 10.88
N ALA A 83 -2.92 -1.76 9.69
CA ALA A 83 -4.26 -1.28 9.38
C ALA A 83 -5.32 -2.38 9.54
N LYS A 84 -4.98 -3.63 9.20
CA LYS A 84 -5.88 -4.78 9.37
C LYS A 84 -6.03 -5.18 10.83
N VAL A 85 -4.95 -5.19 11.62
CA VAL A 85 -5.01 -5.42 13.07
C VAL A 85 -5.91 -4.37 13.74
N ILE A 86 -5.75 -3.09 13.37
CA ILE A 86 -6.60 -2.00 13.86
C ILE A 86 -8.07 -2.24 13.48
N GLY A 87 -8.35 -2.60 12.22
CA GLY A 87 -9.71 -2.90 11.77
C GLY A 87 -10.35 -4.08 12.51
N CYS A 88 -9.59 -5.15 12.76
CA CYS A 88 -10.07 -6.29 13.54
C CYS A 88 -10.32 -5.92 15.01
N HIS A 89 -9.43 -5.13 15.63
CA HIS A 89 -9.62 -4.65 17.00
C HIS A 89 -10.84 -3.73 17.13
N ALA A 90 -11.05 -2.85 16.15
CA ALA A 90 -12.20 -1.93 16.12
C ALA A 90 -13.54 -2.65 15.93
N GLN A 91 -13.57 -3.81 15.26
CA GLN A 91 -14.77 -4.64 15.13
C GLN A 91 -15.02 -5.54 16.34
N ALA A 92 -13.95 -5.96 17.04
CA ALA A 92 -14.05 -6.80 18.23
C ALA A 92 -14.48 -6.00 19.48
N HIS A 93 -14.24 -4.69 19.51
CA HIS A 93 -14.70 -3.81 20.56
C HIS A 93 -16.05 -3.20 20.18
N THR A 94 -17.11 -3.55 20.91
CA THR A 94 -18.35 -2.77 20.89
C THR A 94 -17.96 -1.32 21.23
N PRO A 95 -18.28 -0.35 20.37
CA PRO A 95 -17.95 1.03 20.66
C PRO A 95 -18.55 1.44 22.00
N GLN A 96 -17.77 2.10 22.85
CA GLN A 96 -18.20 2.46 24.20
C GLN A 96 -19.48 3.32 24.19
N TRP A 97 -19.76 4.02 23.10
CA TRP A 97 -21.01 4.76 22.88
C TRP A 97 -22.24 3.85 22.77
N VAL A 98 -22.13 2.67 22.16
CA VAL A 98 -23.22 1.68 22.08
C VAL A 98 -23.55 1.13 23.47
N TYR A 99 -22.54 0.91 24.29
CA TYR A 99 -22.73 0.52 25.70
C TYR A 99 -23.43 1.63 26.49
N LEU A 100 -23.00 2.89 26.33
CA LEU A 100 -23.59 4.05 26.99
C LEU A 100 -25.05 4.28 26.58
N GLU A 101 -25.41 4.09 25.32
CA GLU A 101 -26.80 4.18 24.84
C GLU A 101 -27.66 3.02 25.38
N SER A 102 -27.12 1.80 25.43
CA SER A 102 -27.83 0.63 25.96
C SER A 102 -28.10 0.77 27.46
N SER A 103 -27.12 1.26 28.23
CA SER A 103 -27.26 1.50 29.68
C SER A 103 -28.18 2.68 30.05
N ARG A 104 -28.61 3.47 29.07
CA ARG A 104 -29.55 4.59 29.28
C ARG A 104 -31.01 4.19 29.03
N LEU A 105 -31.23 3.00 28.47
CA LEU A 105 -32.53 2.45 28.12
C LEU A 105 -33.04 1.40 29.12
N GLU A 106 -32.30 1.14 30.21
CA GLU A 106 -32.75 0.37 31.39
C GLU A 106 -33.29 1.29 32.50
#